data_AF-A0A975KLE0-F1
#
_entry.id   AF-A0A975KLE0-F1
#
_cell.length_a   1.000
_cell.length_b   1.000
_cell.length_c   1.000
_cell.angle_alpha   90.00
_cell.angle_beta   90.00
_cell.angle_gamma   90.00
#
_symmetry.space_group_name_H-M   'P 1'
#
loop_
_entity.id
_entity.type
_entity.pdbx_description
1 polymer ?
#
loop_
_entity_poly.entity_id
_entity_poly.type
_entity_poly.pdbx_seq_one_letter_code
_entity_poly.pdbx_strand_id
1 'polypeptide(L)'
;MKELIVVGVVFIVIGFISEYFLKRKYNIDRKGNPLSKPIKKLQIILLTICFILYLVISSALVFTNDDFNVLFVLIPFFILISFIRGFLQWKYNGNANVWILETYSAIILIIFFIVIGLILY
;
A
#
# COMPACT_ATOMS: atom_id res chain seq x y z
N MET A 1 9.35 -17.41 12.01
CA MET A 1 7.93 -17.02 12.27
C MET A 1 7.76 -16.00 13.40
N LYS A 2 8.27 -16.22 14.62
CA LYS A 2 8.12 -15.25 15.73
C LYS A 2 8.69 -13.86 15.41
N GLU A 3 9.84 -13.81 14.74
CA GLU A 3 10.49 -12.57 14.32
C GLU A 3 9.65 -11.75 13.33
N LEU A 4 9.02 -12.41 12.35
CA LEU A 4 8.13 -11.76 11.39
C LEU A 4 6.91 -11.12 12.06
N ILE A 5 6.37 -11.77 13.11
CA ILE A 5 5.25 -11.22 13.89
C ILE A 5 5.70 -9.97 14.64
N VAL A 6 6.87 -10.00 15.29
CA VAL A 6 7.41 -8.85 16.02
C VAL A 6 7.67 -7.68 15.06
N VAL A 7 8.33 -7.94 13.92
CA VAL A 7 8.60 -6.92 12.91
C VAL A 7 7.30 -6.35 12.35
N GLY A 8 6.30 -7.18 12.06
CA GLY A 8 4.99 -6.75 11.61
C GLY A 8 4.30 -5.80 12.61
N VAL A 9 4.30 -6.15 13.90
CA VAL A 9 3.71 -5.31 14.96
C VAL A 9 4.44 -3.97 15.07
N VAL A 10 5.77 -3.97 15.04
CA VAL A 10 6.58 -2.75 15.11
C VAL A 10 6.27 -1.82 13.93
N PHE A 11 6.20 -2.35 12.71
CA PHE A 11 5.86 -1.57 11.52
C PHE A 11 4.45 -0.99 11.58
N ILE A 12 3.47 -1.72 12.11
CA ILE A 12 2.10 -1.23 12.30
C ILE A 12 2.09 -0.04 13.27
N VAL A 13 2.79 -0.15 14.40
CA VAL A 13 2.87 0.92 15.41
C VAL A 13 3.56 2.16 14.85
N ILE A 14 4.72 1.98 14.20
CA ILE A 14 5.46 3.10 13.57
C ILE A 14 4.60 3.75 12.49
N GLY A 15 3.97 2.95 11.63
CA GLY A 15 3.09 3.43 10.57
C GLY A 15 1.91 4.25 11.12
N PHE A 16 1.30 3.81 12.21
CA PHE A 16 0.19 4.52 12.83
C PHE A 16 0.60 5.87 13.43
N ILE A 17 1.71 5.87 14.18
CA ILE A 17 2.24 7.09 14.81
C ILE A 17 2.64 8.11 13.73
N SER A 18 3.37 7.67 12.72
CA SER A 18 3.83 8.54 11.64
C SER A 18 2.68 9.07 10.77
N GLU A 19 1.67 8.25 10.48
CA GLU A 19 0.46 8.70 9.79
C GLU A 19 -0.27 9.80 10.59
N TYR A 20 -0.35 9.65 11.92
CA TYR A 20 -0.93 10.66 12.80
C TYR A 20 -0.13 11.98 12.76
N PHE A 21 1.21 11.90 12.84
CA PHE A 21 2.07 13.08 12.72
C PHE A 21 1.95 13.77 11.36
N LEU A 22 1.90 13.01 10.26
CA LEU A 22 1.73 13.54 8.91
C LEU A 22 0.40 14.27 8.74
N LYS A 23 -0.71 13.68 9.22
CA LYS A 23 -2.03 14.33 9.19
C LYS A 23 -2.01 15.65 9.93
N ARG A 24 -1.40 15.70 11.11
CA ARG A 24 -1.29 16.92 11.92
C ARG A 24 -0.38 17.97 11.29
N LYS A 25 0.75 17.55 10.71
CA LYS A 25 1.74 18.45 10.09
C LYS A 25 1.22 19.10 8.81
N TYR A 26 0.50 18.34 7.98
CA TYR A 26 0.03 18.78 6.67
C TYR A 26 -1.46 19.17 6.66
N ASN A 27 -2.10 19.22 7.82
CA ASN A 27 -3.52 19.51 8.01
C ASN A 27 -4.42 18.76 7.00
N ILE A 28 -4.17 17.45 6.86
CA ILE A 28 -4.81 16.64 5.82
C ILE A 28 -6.18 16.19 6.29
N ASP A 29 -7.22 16.69 5.62
CA ASP A 29 -8.59 16.18 5.78
C ASP A 29 -8.95 15.21 4.64
N ARG A 30 -9.00 13.91 4.96
CA ARG A 30 -9.43 12.84 4.03
C ARG A 30 -10.92 12.93 3.68
N LYS A 31 -11.76 13.54 4.54
CA LYS A 31 -13.22 13.62 4.34
C LYS A 31 -13.64 14.91 3.63
N GLY A 32 -12.94 16.02 3.87
CA GLY A 32 -13.22 17.31 3.25
C GLY A 32 -12.86 17.41 1.76
N ASN A 33 -11.92 16.58 1.27
CA ASN A 33 -11.40 16.66 -0.09
C ASN A 33 -11.56 15.34 -0.88
N PRO A 34 -12.78 14.89 -1.19
CA PRO A 34 -12.97 13.69 -2.00
C PRO A 34 -12.54 13.92 -3.46
N LEU A 35 -12.00 12.89 -4.09
CA LEU A 35 -11.82 12.88 -5.56
C LEU A 35 -13.17 13.07 -6.25
N SER A 36 -13.15 13.74 -7.41
CA SER A 36 -14.36 13.89 -8.22
C SER A 36 -14.93 12.52 -8.60
N LYS A 37 -16.26 12.42 -8.69
CA LYS A 37 -16.99 11.17 -9.01
C LYS A 37 -16.40 10.37 -10.19
N PRO A 38 -16.06 10.97 -11.35
CA PRO A 38 -15.52 10.21 -12.48
C PRO A 38 -14.15 9.59 -12.16
N ILE A 39 -13.31 10.31 -11.43
CA ILE A 39 -11.95 9.86 -11.10
C ILE A 39 -12.00 8.79 -10.02
N LYS A 40 -12.92 8.92 -9.05
CA LYS A 40 -13.18 7.87 -8.07
C LYS A 40 -13.62 6.56 -8.74
N LYS A 41 -14.46 6.63 -9.79
CA LYS A 41 -14.86 5.46 -10.58
C LYS A 41 -13.66 4.86 -11.32
N LEU A 42 -12.81 5.70 -11.92
CA LEU A 42 -11.58 5.27 -12.58
C LEU A 42 -10.63 4.57 -11.60
N GLN A 43 -10.45 5.14 -10.41
CA GLN A 43 -9.65 4.54 -9.34
C GLN A 43 -10.16 3.15 -8.98
N ILE A 44 -11.48 2.99 -8.79
CA ILE A 44 -12.08 1.70 -8.46
C ILE A 44 -11.83 0.69 -9.59
N ILE A 45 -12.04 1.07 -10.85
CA ILE A 45 -11.80 0.20 -12.00
C ILE A 45 -10.33 -0.24 -12.03
N LEU A 46 -9.38 0.68 -11.86
CA LEU A 46 -7.96 0.36 -11.88
C LEU A 46 -7.58 -0.60 -10.74
N LEU A 47 -8.10 -0.34 -9.53
CA LEU A 47 -7.87 -1.21 -8.36
C LEU A 47 -8.47 -2.61 -8.56
N THR A 48 -9.65 -2.71 -9.16
CA THR A 48 -10.29 -4.00 -9.48
C THR A 48 -9.44 -4.79 -10.48
N ILE A 49 -8.95 -4.15 -11.54
CA ILE A 49 -8.07 -4.81 -12.53
C ILE A 49 -6.80 -5.31 -11.84
N CYS A 50 -6.15 -4.48 -11.02
CA CYS A 50 -4.97 -4.88 -10.27
C CYS A 50 -5.26 -6.04 -9.31
N PHE A 51 -6.41 -6.06 -8.66
CA PHE A 51 -6.80 -7.14 -7.76
C PHE A 51 -7.02 -8.46 -8.51
N ILE A 52 -7.66 -8.43 -9.68
CA ILE A 52 -7.83 -9.62 -10.53
C ILE A 52 -6.46 -10.16 -10.97
N LEU A 53 -5.56 -9.29 -11.45
CA LEU A 53 -4.20 -9.68 -11.83
C LEU A 53 -3.43 -10.29 -10.66
N TYR A 54 -3.55 -9.71 -9.46
CA TYR A 54 -2.98 -10.27 -8.25
C TYR A 54 -3.48 -11.68 -7.97
N LEU A 55 -4.80 -11.93 -8.07
CA LEU A 55 -5.36 -13.26 -7.83
C LEU A 55 -4.81 -14.30 -8.82
N VAL A 56 -4.70 -13.94 -10.10
CA VAL A 56 -4.18 -14.84 -11.15
C VAL A 56 -2.68 -15.13 -10.94
N ILE A 57 -1.88 -14.11 -10.66
CA ILE A 57 -0.43 -14.27 -10.43
C ILE A 57 -0.18 -15.06 -9.15
N SER A 58 -0.87 -14.71 -8.06
CA SER A 58 -0.71 -15.37 -6.78
C SER A 58 -1.15 -16.84 -6.84
N SER A 59 -2.25 -17.15 -7.53
CA SER A 59 -2.69 -18.54 -7.67
C SER A 59 -1.70 -19.34 -8.50
N ALA A 60 -1.24 -18.80 -9.64
CA ALA A 60 -0.25 -19.45 -10.48
C ALA A 60 1.03 -19.79 -9.69
N LEU A 61 1.56 -18.85 -8.90
CA LEU A 61 2.78 -19.06 -8.12
C LEU A 61 2.61 -20.07 -6.97
N VAL A 62 1.44 -20.09 -6.31
CA VAL A 62 1.14 -21.05 -5.24
C VAL A 62 0.99 -22.47 -5.80
N PHE A 63 0.43 -22.63 -7.00
CA PHE A 63 0.28 -23.95 -7.62
C PHE A 63 1.55 -24.50 -8.27
N THR A 64 2.55 -23.66 -8.56
CA THR A 64 3.80 -24.09 -9.19
C THR A 64 4.96 -24.27 -8.20
N ASN A 65 4.90 -23.67 -7.02
CA ASN A 65 5.98 -23.70 -6.03
C ASN A 65 5.40 -24.00 -4.63
N ASP A 66 5.65 -25.21 -4.13
CA ASP A 66 5.11 -25.68 -2.83
C ASP A 66 5.60 -24.86 -1.63
N ASP A 67 6.81 -24.29 -1.71
CA ASP A 67 7.41 -23.45 -0.66
C ASP A 67 7.24 -21.93 -0.90
N PHE A 68 6.34 -21.54 -1.80
CA PHE A 68 6.16 -20.14 -2.15
C PHE A 68 5.58 -19.31 -0.99
N ASN A 69 6.33 -18.33 -0.51
CA ASN A 69 5.83 -17.42 0.51
C ASN A 69 4.96 -16.32 -0.11
N VAL A 70 3.65 -16.40 0.13
CA VAL A 70 2.61 -15.47 -0.36
C VAL A 70 2.91 -14.01 -0.02
N LEU A 71 3.67 -13.72 1.05
CA LEU A 71 4.08 -12.35 1.39
C LEU A 71 4.86 -11.66 0.25
N PHE A 72 5.59 -12.43 -0.56
CA PHE A 72 6.33 -11.90 -1.71
C PHE A 72 5.45 -11.41 -2.86
N VAL A 73 4.17 -11.76 -2.89
CA VAL A 73 3.21 -11.27 -3.90
C VAL A 73 2.23 -10.29 -3.27
N LEU A 74 1.85 -10.52 -2.01
CA LEU A 74 0.92 -9.68 -1.26
C LEU A 74 1.48 -8.28 -1.00
N ILE A 75 2.75 -8.17 -0.58
CA ILE A 75 3.33 -6.85 -0.25
C ILE A 75 3.53 -5.99 -1.50
N PRO A 76 4.11 -6.48 -2.61
CA PRO A 76 4.17 -5.72 -3.86
C PRO A 76 2.81 -5.28 -4.38
N PHE A 77 1.77 -6.09 -4.20
CA PHE A 77 0.40 -5.71 -4.53
C PHE A 77 -0.08 -4.49 -3.72
N PHE A 78 0.15 -4.47 -2.41
CA PHE A 78 -0.20 -3.30 -1.58
C PHE A 78 0.63 -2.06 -1.92
N ILE A 79 1.91 -2.23 -2.28
CA ILE A 79 2.75 -1.13 -2.78
C ILE A 79 2.12 -0.53 -4.04
N LEU A 80 1.77 -1.38 -5.01
CA LEU A 80 1.18 -0.97 -6.28
C LEU A 80 -0.17 -0.25 -6.10
N ILE A 81 -1.03 -0.75 -5.20
CA ILE A 81 -2.26 -0.06 -4.80
C ILE A 81 -1.95 1.33 -4.24
N SER A 82 -1.00 1.42 -3.30
CA SER A 82 -0.67 2.69 -2.64
C SER A 82 -0.13 3.71 -3.64
N PHE A 83 0.68 3.28 -4.61
CA PHE A 83 1.14 4.12 -5.71
C PHE A 83 0.01 4.62 -6.59
N ILE A 84 -0.91 3.74 -7.01
CA ILE A 84 -2.08 4.12 -7.82
C ILE A 84 -2.90 5.20 -7.11
N ARG A 85 -3.17 5.00 -5.80
CA ARG A 85 -3.95 5.95 -4.99
C ARG A 85 -3.22 7.29 -4.85
N GLY A 86 -1.94 7.25 -4.50
CA GLY A 86 -1.11 8.44 -4.37
C GLY A 86 -0.99 9.21 -5.68
N PHE A 87 -0.78 8.53 -6.80
CA PHE A 87 -0.69 9.15 -8.12
C PHE A 87 -2.00 9.84 -8.54
N LEU A 88 -3.14 9.16 -8.36
CA LEU A 88 -4.45 9.75 -8.68
C LEU A 88 -4.75 10.96 -7.79
N GLN A 89 -4.42 10.89 -6.50
CA GLN A 89 -4.59 12.02 -5.60
C GLN A 89 -3.64 13.17 -5.92
N TRP A 90 -2.39 12.89 -6.28
CA TRP A 90 -1.43 13.92 -6.66
C TRP A 90 -1.88 14.65 -7.93
N LYS A 91 -2.27 13.89 -8.95
CA LYS A 91 -2.68 14.43 -10.26
C LYS A 91 -3.99 15.21 -10.22
N TYR A 92 -4.96 14.76 -9.43
CA TYR A 92 -6.34 15.29 -9.47
C TYR A 92 -6.79 16.00 -8.20
N ASN A 93 -6.01 15.93 -7.12
CA ASN A 93 -6.33 16.57 -5.84
C ASN A 93 -5.06 16.99 -5.07
N GLY A 94 -4.06 17.50 -5.81
CA GLY A 94 -2.74 17.85 -5.27
C GLY A 94 -2.79 18.84 -4.10
N ASN A 95 -3.74 19.78 -4.12
CA ASN A 95 -3.92 20.78 -3.06
C ASN A 95 -4.31 20.20 -1.70
N ALA A 96 -4.94 19.02 -1.67
CA ALA A 96 -5.41 18.42 -0.43
C ALA A 96 -4.32 17.65 0.32
N ASN A 97 -3.11 17.53 -0.26
CA ASN A 97 -1.95 16.81 0.31
C ASN A 97 -2.19 15.36 0.70
N VAL A 98 -3.37 14.78 0.38
CA VAL A 98 -3.72 13.39 0.71
C VAL A 98 -2.76 12.42 0.03
N TRP A 99 -2.23 12.80 -1.14
CA TRP A 99 -1.22 12.04 -1.86
C TRP A 99 0.04 11.76 -1.03
N ILE A 100 0.42 12.66 -0.12
CA ILE A 100 1.58 12.49 0.78
C ILE A 100 1.38 11.26 1.68
N LEU A 101 0.15 11.04 2.17
CA LEU A 101 -0.16 9.88 3.02
C LEU A 101 -0.09 8.57 2.24
N GLU A 102 -0.63 8.54 1.02
CA GLU A 102 -0.63 7.34 0.19
C GLU A 102 0.79 7.01 -0.31
N THR A 103 1.59 8.03 -0.68
CA THR A 103 3.00 7.85 -1.04
C THR A 103 3.83 7.43 0.17
N TYR A 104 3.58 7.99 1.34
CA TYR A 104 4.25 7.58 2.58
C TYR A 104 3.94 6.11 2.94
N SER A 105 2.69 5.69 2.80
CA SER A 105 2.28 4.30 2.95
C SER A 105 3.03 3.38 1.99
N ALA A 106 3.19 3.78 0.72
CA ALA A 106 3.97 3.01 -0.25
C ALA A 106 5.45 2.87 0.18
N ILE A 107 6.06 3.94 0.70
CA ILE A 107 7.44 3.93 1.19
C ILE A 107 7.60 2.99 2.38
N ILE A 108 6.70 3.05 3.38
CA ILE A 108 6.74 2.12 4.52
C ILE A 108 6.65 0.67 4.03
N LEU A 109 5.74 0.39 3.09
CA LEU A 109 5.56 -0.96 2.56
C LEU A 109 6.79 -1.46 1.79
N ILE A 110 7.50 -0.58 1.06
CA ILE A 110 8.77 -0.93 0.42
C ILE A 110 9.84 -1.28 1.45
N ILE A 111 9.98 -0.47 2.51
CA ILE A 111 10.95 -0.75 3.58
C ILE A 111 10.59 -2.09 4.26
N PHE A 112 9.31 -2.32 4.54
CA PHE A 112 8.83 -3.56 5.12
C PHE A 112 9.11 -4.77 4.21
N PHE A 113 8.92 -4.61 2.89
CA PHE A 113 9.24 -5.65 1.90
C PHE A 113 10.73 -6.02 1.91
N ILE A 114 11.62 -5.02 1.94
CA ILE A 114 13.06 -5.23 2.00
C ILE A 114 13.44 -5.96 3.30
N VAL A 115 12.89 -5.54 4.44
CA VAL A 115 13.17 -6.17 5.74
C VAL A 115 12.69 -7.63 5.76
N ILE A 116 11.51 -7.92 5.20
CA ILE A 116 11.03 -9.30 5.07
C ILE A 116 11.94 -10.12 4.16
N GLY A 117 12.37 -9.55 3.04
CA GLY A 117 13.34 -10.18 2.14
C GLY A 117 14.63 -10.58 2.87
N LEU A 118 15.16 -9.68 3.70
CA LEU A 118 16.38 -9.91 4.50
C LEU A 118 16.21 -10.91 5.65
N ILE A 119 14.99 -11.17 6.11
CA ILE A 119 14.72 -12.15 7.18
C ILE A 119 14.48 -13.54 6.60
N LEU A 120 13.95 -13.61 5.38
CA LEU A 120 13.59 -14.86 4.72
C LEU A 120 14.70 -15.44 3.83
N TYR A 121 15.67 -14.62 3.42
CA TYR A 121 16.87 -15.00 2.65
C TYR A 121 18.14 -14.69 3.45
#